data_AF-A0A0K8Q919-F1
#
_entry.id   AF-A0A0K8Q919-F1
#
_cell.length_a   1.000
_cell.length_b   1.000
_cell.length_c   1.000
_cell.angle_alpha   90.00
_cell.angle_beta   90.00
_cell.angle_gamma   90.00
#
_symmetry.space_group_name_H-M   'P 1'
#
loop_
_entity.id
_entity.type
_entity.pdbx_description
1 polymer ?
#
loop_
_entity_poly.entity_id
_entity_poly.type
_entity_poly.pdbx_seq_one_letter_code
_entity_poly.pdbx_strand_id
1 'polypeptide(L)'
;LRYVRHRQQFGRPLASFQLVQEKLARMLGNVTAALSLVVRLTEQQANGIYRDQDSALAKMQTSLLMRETVALAREVVGGNGITLAADVARFHADAEAVYSYEGTHEINALIVGRALTGESAFTR
;
A
#
# COMPACT_ATOMS: atom_id res chain seq x y z
N LEU A 1 2.41 -12.08 9.21
CA LEU A 1 1.80 -13.37 9.64
C LEU A 1 2.69 -14.21 10.57
N ARG A 2 3.95 -14.50 10.22
CA ARG A 2 4.85 -15.32 11.05
C ARG A 2 4.92 -14.84 12.50
N TYR A 3 5.16 -13.54 12.72
CA TYR A 3 5.27 -12.93 14.04
C TYR A 3 4.05 -13.19 14.92
N VAL A 4 2.84 -12.87 14.44
CA VAL A 4 1.60 -12.98 15.23
C VAL A 4 1.18 -14.42 15.54
N ARG A 5 1.63 -15.40 14.75
CA ARG A 5 1.38 -16.83 15.01
C ARG A 5 2.29 -17.39 16.11
N HIS A 6 3.49 -16.83 16.29
CA HIS A 6 4.48 -17.32 17.26
C HIS A 6 4.51 -16.49 18.55
N ARG A 7 4.34 -15.17 18.46
CA ARG A 7 4.35 -14.29 19.62
C ARG A 7 3.09 -14.52 20.45
N GLN A 8 3.27 -14.70 21.76
CA GLN A 8 2.17 -14.87 22.71
C GLN A 8 2.06 -13.67 23.66
N GLN A 9 0.82 -13.32 24.01
CA GLN A 9 0.47 -12.41 25.10
C GLN A 9 -0.80 -12.93 25.78
N PHE A 10 -0.90 -12.75 27.10
CA PHE A 10 -2.04 -13.25 27.89
C PHE A 10 -2.30 -14.75 27.67
N GLY A 11 -1.22 -15.55 27.58
CA GLY A 11 -1.30 -17.00 27.44
C GLY A 11 -1.73 -17.53 26.06
N ARG A 12 -1.85 -16.67 25.03
CA ARG A 12 -2.27 -17.10 23.69
C ARG A 12 -1.57 -16.33 22.55
N PRO A 13 -1.54 -16.86 21.31
CA PRO A 13 -0.93 -16.17 20.17
C PRO A 13 -1.58 -14.82 19.86
N LEU A 14 -0.81 -13.84 19.38
CA LEU A 14 -1.37 -12.55 18.94
C LEU A 14 -2.43 -12.71 17.85
N ALA A 15 -2.29 -13.72 16.99
CA ALA A 15 -3.25 -14.00 15.93
C ALA A 15 -4.66 -14.35 16.44
N SER A 16 -4.87 -14.63 17.73
CA SER A 16 -6.20 -14.92 18.28
C SER A 16 -6.97 -13.69 18.76
N PHE A 17 -6.39 -12.49 18.70
CA PHE A 17 -7.06 -11.26 19.14
C PHE A 17 -7.82 -10.63 17.98
N GLN A 18 -9.07 -10.22 18.22
CA GLN A 18 -9.97 -9.67 17.19
C GLN A 18 -9.36 -8.49 16.45
N LEU A 19 -8.78 -7.52 17.18
CA LEU A 19 -8.17 -6.33 16.58
C LEU A 19 -6.87 -6.65 15.81
N VAL A 20 -6.19 -7.75 16.12
CA VAL A 20 -5.07 -8.22 15.27
C VAL A 20 -5.63 -8.80 13.97
N GLN A 21 -6.66 -9.64 14.05
CA GLN A 21 -7.28 -10.23 12.85
C GLN A 21 -7.91 -9.19 11.93
N GLU A 22 -8.56 -8.15 12.47
CA GLU A 22 -9.09 -7.03 11.69
C GLU A 22 -8.00 -6.34 10.87
N LYS A 23 -6.85 -6.02 11.49
CA LYS A 23 -5.71 -5.41 10.78
C LYS A 23 -5.13 -6.35 9.73
N LEU A 24 -5.02 -7.65 10.04
CA LEU A 24 -4.58 -8.66 9.07
C LEU A 24 -5.52 -8.73 7.86
N ALA A 25 -6.84 -8.65 8.08
CA ALA A 25 -7.83 -8.65 7.01
C ALA A 25 -7.73 -7.40 6.13
N ARG A 26 -7.54 -6.21 6.73
CA ARG A 26 -7.30 -4.96 5.99
C ARG A 26 -6.03 -5.02 5.15
N MET A 27 -4.92 -5.47 5.73
CA MET A 27 -3.67 -5.65 4.99
C MET A 27 -3.84 -6.59 3.78
N LEU A 28 -4.57 -7.70 3.95
CA LEU A 28 -4.85 -8.61 2.85
C LEU A 28 -5.75 -7.95 1.78
N GLY A 29 -6.78 -7.22 2.20
CA GLY A 29 -7.65 -6.47 1.30
C GLY A 29 -6.86 -5.47 0.46
N ASN A 30 -5.97 -4.71 1.09
CA ASN A 30 -5.09 -3.75 0.42
C ASN A 30 -4.18 -4.40 -0.62
N VAL A 31 -3.51 -5.50 -0.28
CA VAL A 31 -2.65 -6.25 -1.21
C VAL A 31 -3.47 -6.82 -2.38
N THR A 32 -4.65 -7.38 -2.09
CA THR A 32 -5.52 -7.97 -3.11
C THR A 32 -6.05 -6.90 -4.07
N ALA A 33 -6.49 -5.75 -3.56
CA ALA A 33 -6.95 -4.63 -4.38
C ALA A 33 -5.82 -4.08 -5.25
N ALA A 34 -4.63 -3.89 -4.68
CA ALA A 34 -3.44 -3.43 -5.41
C ALA A 34 -3.07 -4.39 -6.54
N LEU A 35 -3.04 -5.70 -6.27
CA LEU A 35 -2.73 -6.72 -7.28
C LEU A 35 -3.76 -6.71 -8.42
N SER A 36 -5.06 -6.68 -8.10
CA SER A 36 -6.13 -6.62 -9.11
C SER A 36 -6.00 -5.40 -10.03
N LEU A 37 -5.66 -4.23 -9.47
CA LEU A 37 -5.45 -3.01 -10.26
C LEU A 37 -4.26 -3.15 -11.23
N VAL A 38 -3.14 -3.69 -10.76
CA VAL A 38 -1.94 -3.87 -11.59
C VAL A 38 -2.12 -4.97 -12.63
N VAL A 39 -2.83 -6.06 -12.31
CA VAL A 39 -3.21 -7.10 -13.29
C VAL A 39 -4.03 -6.47 -14.41
N ARG A 40 -5.04 -5.67 -14.07
CA ARG A 40 -5.87 -5.00 -15.09
C ARG A 40 -5.04 -4.06 -15.97
N LEU A 41 -4.16 -3.26 -15.39
CA LEU A 41 -3.25 -2.40 -16.14
C LEU A 41 -2.36 -3.22 -17.09
N THR A 42 -1.82 -4.34 -16.61
CA THR A 42 -0.96 -5.23 -17.40
C THR A 42 -1.72 -5.85 -18.57
N GLU A 43 -2.96 -6.30 -18.37
CA GLU A 43 -3.83 -6.79 -19.44
C GLU A 43 -4.10 -5.71 -20.49
N GLN A 44 -4.35 -4.46 -20.09
CA GLN A 44 -4.56 -3.35 -21.03
C GLN A 44 -3.31 -3.09 -21.86
N GLN A 45 -2.14 -3.04 -21.22
CA GLN A 45 -0.86 -2.84 -21.89
C GLN A 45 -0.52 -4.00 -22.86
N ALA A 46 -0.81 -5.25 -22.47
CA ALA A 46 -0.68 -6.41 -23.33
C ALA A 46 -1.57 -6.33 -24.59
N ASN A 47 -2.72 -5.65 -24.50
CA ASN A 47 -3.62 -5.38 -25.62
C ASN A 47 -3.24 -4.11 -26.41
N GLY A 48 -2.08 -3.51 -26.15
CA GLY A 48 -1.63 -2.31 -26.86
C GLY A 48 -2.24 -1.00 -26.35
N ILE A 49 -2.97 -1.03 -25.23
CA ILE A 49 -3.60 0.16 -24.65
C ILE A 49 -2.66 0.75 -23.61
N TYR A 50 -2.00 1.86 -23.99
CA TYR A 50 -1.10 2.61 -23.11
C TYR A 50 -1.65 4.00 -22.88
N ARG A 51 -2.04 4.29 -21.63
CA ARG A 51 -2.53 5.60 -21.21
C ARG A 51 -1.81 6.02 -19.94
N ASP A 52 -1.27 7.23 -19.93
CA ASP A 52 -0.48 7.73 -18.80
C ASP A 52 -1.32 7.79 -17.51
N GLN A 53 -2.60 8.17 -17.62
CA GLN A 53 -3.52 8.21 -16.47
C GLN A 53 -3.78 6.85 -15.85
N ASP A 54 -3.71 5.75 -16.62
CA ASP A 54 -3.91 4.40 -16.09
C ASP A 54 -2.70 4.00 -15.22
N SER A 55 -1.49 4.37 -15.65
CA SER A 55 -0.25 4.18 -14.87
C SER A 55 -0.21 5.08 -13.63
N ALA A 56 -0.63 6.33 -13.76
CA ALA A 56 -0.70 7.27 -12.64
C ALA A 56 -1.70 6.81 -11.57
N LEU A 57 -2.88 6.32 -11.98
CA LEU A 57 -3.88 5.74 -11.09
C LEU A 57 -3.32 4.52 -10.34
N ALA A 58 -2.66 3.61 -11.06
CA ALA A 58 -2.06 2.43 -10.46
C ALA A 58 -1.00 2.80 -9.42
N LYS A 59 -0.06 3.69 -9.75
CA LYS A 59 0.97 4.17 -8.82
C LYS A 59 0.34 4.81 -7.59
N MET A 60 -0.54 5.79 -7.80
CA MET A 60 -1.21 6.55 -6.74
C MET A 60 -1.91 5.63 -5.73
N GLN A 61 -2.72 4.69 -6.23
CA GLN A 61 -3.54 3.85 -5.38
C GLN A 61 -2.72 2.75 -4.70
N THR A 62 -1.83 2.08 -5.43
CA THR A 62 -1.03 0.99 -4.86
C THR A 62 -0.06 1.50 -3.80
N SER A 63 0.57 2.67 -3.99
CA SER A 63 1.45 3.26 -2.98
C SER A 63 0.68 3.69 -1.73
N LEU A 64 -0.55 4.21 -1.88
CA LEU A 64 -1.41 4.57 -0.74
C LEU A 64 -1.78 3.34 0.10
N LEU A 65 -2.25 2.28 -0.57
CA LEU A 65 -2.60 1.00 0.08
C LEU A 65 -1.40 0.33 0.74
N MET A 66 -0.22 0.40 0.10
CA MET A 66 1.03 -0.10 0.67
C MET A 66 1.41 0.64 1.94
N ARG A 67 1.33 1.98 1.93
CA ARG A 67 1.66 2.84 3.08
C ARG A 67 0.80 2.50 4.29
N GLU A 68 -0.51 2.35 4.10
CA GLU A 68 -1.41 1.89 5.16
C GLU A 68 -1.04 0.47 5.64
N THR A 69 -0.77 -0.45 4.71
CA THR A 69 -0.43 -1.84 5.02
C THR A 69 0.79 -1.96 5.93
N VAL A 70 1.86 -1.22 5.63
CA VAL A 70 3.08 -1.25 6.45
C VAL A 70 2.91 -0.54 7.80
N ALA A 71 2.06 0.50 7.86
CA ALA A 71 1.69 1.14 9.12
C ALA A 71 0.94 0.17 10.05
N LEU A 72 -0.07 -0.53 9.53
CA LEU A 72 -0.80 -1.57 10.25
C LEU A 72 0.12 -2.71 10.69
N ALA A 73 1.02 -3.15 9.84
CA ALA A 73 2.01 -4.18 10.19
C ALA A 73 2.90 -3.72 11.35
N ARG A 74 3.38 -2.46 11.33
CA ARG A 74 4.22 -1.89 12.38
C ARG A 74 3.49 -1.87 13.71
N GLU A 75 2.23 -1.47 13.72
CA GLU A 75 1.38 -1.49 14.92
C GLU A 75 1.18 -2.91 15.47
N VAL A 76 0.89 -3.87 14.59
CA VAL A 76 0.67 -5.29 14.97
C VAL A 76 1.91 -5.92 15.62
N VAL A 77 3.11 -5.50 15.20
CA VAL A 77 4.37 -6.01 15.76
C VAL A 77 4.75 -5.32 17.09
N GLY A 78 4.13 -4.16 17.39
CA GLY A 78 4.31 -3.44 18.66
C GLY A 78 5.71 -2.84 18.80
N GLY A 79 6.32 -2.97 19.99
CA GLY A 79 7.67 -2.47 20.23
C GLY A 79 8.75 -3.07 19.32
N ASN A 80 8.56 -4.31 18.85
CA ASN A 80 9.46 -4.91 17.85
C ASN A 80 9.24 -4.34 16.44
N GLY A 81 8.14 -3.61 16.21
CA GLY A 81 7.82 -3.00 14.92
C GLY A 81 8.62 -1.73 14.63
N ILE A 82 9.32 -1.17 15.62
CA ILE A 82 10.27 -0.05 15.44
C ILE A 82 11.73 -0.50 15.33
N THR A 83 12.02 -1.78 15.57
CA THR A 83 13.37 -2.31 15.46
C THR A 83 13.59 -2.90 14.07
N LEU A 84 14.85 -2.92 13.63
CA LEU A 84 15.22 -3.52 12.34
C LEU A 84 15.18 -5.06 12.37
N ALA A 85 15.05 -5.68 13.55
CA ALA A 85 15.06 -7.14 13.70
C ALA A 85 13.83 -7.84 13.09
N ALA A 86 12.72 -7.11 12.90
CA ALA A 86 11.48 -7.67 12.35
C ALA A 86 11.21 -7.22 10.90
N ASP A 87 12.13 -6.49 10.26
CA ASP A 87 12.01 -5.85 8.94
C ASP A 87 10.87 -4.83 8.75
N VAL A 88 9.83 -4.87 9.58
CA VAL A 88 8.64 -4.01 9.41
C VAL A 88 9.00 -2.52 9.53
N ALA A 89 9.94 -2.15 10.40
CA ALA A 89 10.44 -0.78 10.49
C ALA A 89 11.11 -0.31 9.20
N ARG A 90 11.89 -1.20 8.55
CA ARG A 90 12.53 -0.92 7.26
C ARG A 90 11.47 -0.74 6.17
N PHE A 91 10.54 -1.68 6.04
CA PHE A 91 9.47 -1.57 5.04
C PHE A 91 8.57 -0.34 5.24
N HIS A 92 8.34 0.06 6.49
CA HIS A 92 7.63 1.30 6.78
C HIS A 92 8.38 2.53 6.27
N ALA A 93 9.70 2.59 6.45
CA ALA A 93 10.52 3.67 5.91
C ALA A 93 10.60 3.64 4.37
N ASP A 94 10.81 2.46 3.79
CA ASP A 94 10.86 2.26 2.34
C ASP A 94 9.56 2.70 1.67
N ALA A 95 8.41 2.46 2.30
CA ALA A 95 7.11 2.86 1.78
C ALA A 95 6.96 4.39 1.62
N GLU A 96 7.55 5.19 2.51
CA GLU A 96 7.52 6.65 2.39
C GLU A 96 8.32 7.15 1.18
N ALA A 97 9.45 6.49 0.88
CA ALA A 97 10.22 6.78 -0.33
C ALA A 97 9.40 6.44 -1.59
N VAL A 98 8.78 5.27 -1.62
CA VAL A 98 7.95 4.81 -2.75
C VAL A 98 6.73 5.70 -2.99
N TYR A 99 6.10 6.14 -1.89
CA TYR A 99 4.98 7.07 -1.97
C TYR A 99 5.38 8.41 -2.60
N SER A 100 6.64 8.83 -2.43
CA SER A 100 7.13 10.16 -2.79
C SER A 100 7.76 10.23 -4.18
N TYR A 101 8.66 9.30 -4.54
CA TYR A 101 9.37 9.36 -5.81
C TYR A 101 8.48 8.98 -7.02
N GLU A 102 8.99 9.17 -8.24
CA GLU A 102 8.29 8.85 -9.50
C GLU A 102 6.88 9.51 -9.57
N GLY A 103 6.84 10.79 -9.18
CA GLY A 103 5.63 11.58 -9.03
C GLY A 103 4.95 11.35 -7.68
N THR A 104 4.74 12.39 -6.88
CA THR A 104 4.05 12.24 -5.59
C THR A 104 2.60 11.76 -5.78
N HIS A 105 1.95 11.36 -4.69
CA HIS A 105 0.53 11.00 -4.72
C HIS A 105 -0.32 12.12 -5.34
N GLU A 106 -0.06 13.38 -4.98
CA GLU A 106 -0.77 14.55 -5.46
C GLU A 106 -0.53 14.79 -6.95
N ILE A 107 0.71 14.65 -7.42
CA ILE A 107 1.02 14.78 -8.85
C ILE A 107 0.27 13.72 -9.67
N ASN A 108 0.26 12.47 -9.22
CA ASN A 108 -0.49 11.42 -9.90
C ASN A 108 -2.00 11.68 -9.84
N ALA A 109 -2.52 12.17 -8.72
CA ALA A 109 -3.93 12.53 -8.59
C ALA A 109 -4.32 13.64 -9.58
N LEU A 110 -3.47 14.64 -9.80
CA LEU A 110 -3.71 15.71 -10.77
C LEU A 110 -3.64 15.21 -12.23
N ILE A 111 -2.78 14.23 -12.54
CA ILE A 111 -2.75 13.58 -13.87
C ILE A 111 -4.09 12.86 -14.13
N VAL A 112 -4.55 12.07 -13.16
CA VAL A 112 -5.84 11.36 -13.24
C VAL A 112 -6.99 12.36 -13.34
N GLY A 113 -6.99 13.40 -12.50
CA GLY A 113 -8.01 14.45 -12.51
C GLY A 113 -8.12 15.13 -13.88
N ARG A 114 -7.00 15.55 -14.47
CA ARG A 114 -6.97 16.13 -15.82
C ARG A 114 -7.54 15.19 -16.88
N ALA A 115 -7.25 13.89 -16.79
CA ALA A 115 -7.79 12.91 -17.74
C ALA A 115 -9.31 12.71 -17.59
N LEU A 116 -9.85 12.90 -16.38
CA LEU A 116 -11.29 12.81 -16.12
C LEU A 116 -12.05 14.08 -16.52
N THR A 117 -11.47 15.26 -16.33
CA THR A 117 -12.17 16.53 -16.50
C THR A 117 -11.83 17.25 -17.81
N GLY A 118 -10.70 16.93 -18.44
CA GLY A 118 -10.12 17.70 -19.55
C GLY A 118 -9.37 18.97 -19.11
N GLU A 119 -9.40 19.30 -17.82
CA GLU A 119 -8.86 20.56 -17.28
C GLU A 119 -7.58 20.32 -16.49
N SER A 120 -6.52 21.08 -16.80
CA SER A 120 -5.26 21.02 -16.05
C SER A 120 -5.33 21.87 -14.79
N ALA A 121 -5.11 21.24 -13.63
CA ALA A 121 -5.00 21.93 -12.34
C ALA A 121 -3.53 22.15 -11.88
N PHE A 122 -2.55 21.89 -12.75
CA PHE A 122 -1.16 22.28 -12.51
C PHE A 122 -0.99 23.78 -12.71
N THR A 123 -0.40 24.48 -11.74
CA THR A 123 0.02 25.88 -11.90
C THR A 123 1.38 25.95 -12.58
N ARG A 124 1.67 27.09 -13.23
CA ARG A 124 3.02 27.43 -13.68
C ARG A 124 3.81 28.11 -12.57
#